data_AF-A0A3S4GUU3-F1
#
_entry.id   AF-A0A3S4GUU3-F1
#
_cell.length_a   1.000
_cell.length_b   1.000
_cell.length_c   1.000
_cell.angle_alpha   90.00
_cell.angle_beta   90.00
_cell.angle_gamma   90.00
#
_symmetry.space_group_name_H-M   'P 1'
#
loop_
_entity.id
_entity.type
_entity.pdbx_description
1 polymer ?
#
loop_
_entity_poly.entity_id
_entity_poly.type
_entity_poly.pdbx_seq_one_letter_code
_entity_poly.pdbx_strand_id
1 'polypeptide(L)'
;MNLVRRHLSAVKGGKLATMAQPARIVSLIISDVPGDNPTDVASGPTVADNSAPRDALRVLQRYGIAIPKPVSERLNQPAGPVENAATGEVRLIATPAMALAAAALAARQHGFTPLILGDAIEGESREVAVSWPVWRDRRSSMVTRFQGLLCCCQGGETTVTVNNTQPGKGGRNTEFFTQSGLCAPGGTRYLGHGGR
;
A
#
# COMPACT_ATOMS: atom_id res chain seq x y z
N MET A 1 -0.87 -12.01 -8.89
CA MET A 1 0.50 -12.52 -8.64
C MET A 1 0.67 -13.19 -7.27
N ASN A 2 0.37 -12.51 -6.15
CA ASN A 2 0.61 -13.03 -4.79
C ASN A 2 -0.04 -14.39 -4.52
N LEU A 3 -1.27 -14.61 -4.99
CA LEU A 3 -1.98 -15.88 -4.89
C LEU A 3 -1.11 -17.06 -5.40
N VAL A 4 -0.58 -16.98 -6.62
CA VAL A 4 0.27 -18.04 -7.19
C VAL A 4 1.55 -18.21 -6.37
N ARG A 5 2.18 -17.10 -5.94
CA ARG A 5 3.41 -17.14 -5.13
C ARG A 5 3.20 -17.82 -3.77
N ARG A 6 2.04 -17.65 -3.14
CA ARG A 6 1.71 -18.30 -1.85
C ARG A 6 1.63 -19.82 -1.99
N HIS A 7 0.98 -20.30 -3.05
CA HIS A 7 0.85 -21.74 -3.33
C HIS A 7 2.17 -22.43 -3.70
N LEU A 8 3.08 -21.70 -4.37
CA LEU A 8 4.39 -22.23 -4.80
C LEU A 8 5.54 -22.00 -3.83
N SER A 9 5.29 -21.36 -2.69
CA SER A 9 6.33 -21.11 -1.67
C SER A 9 6.26 -22.11 -0.53
N ALA A 10 7.42 -22.43 0.05
CA ALA A 10 7.51 -23.20 1.28
C ALA A 10 7.07 -22.42 2.52
N VAL A 11 7.17 -21.08 2.52
CA VAL A 11 7.02 -20.26 3.74
C VAL A 11 5.86 -19.26 3.69
N LYS A 12 5.35 -18.90 2.51
CA LYS A 12 4.27 -17.91 2.36
C LYS A 12 2.89 -18.50 2.64
N GLY A 13 1.89 -17.65 2.90
CA GLY A 13 0.50 -18.06 3.13
C GLY A 13 0.33 -18.87 4.42
N GLY A 14 0.92 -18.42 5.51
CA GLY A 14 0.81 -19.04 6.84
C GLY A 14 1.74 -20.24 7.07
N LYS A 15 2.46 -20.72 6.04
CA LYS A 15 3.30 -21.92 6.17
C LYS A 15 4.46 -21.75 7.14
N LEU A 16 5.05 -20.55 7.24
CA LEU A 16 6.06 -20.29 8.27
C LEU A 16 5.46 -20.42 9.67
N ALA A 17 4.20 -20.00 9.86
CA ALA A 17 3.52 -20.18 11.14
C ALA A 17 3.27 -21.66 11.46
N THR A 18 2.86 -22.45 10.47
CA THR A 18 2.71 -23.90 10.62
C THR A 18 4.03 -24.58 10.98
N MET A 19 5.14 -24.20 10.32
CA MET A 19 6.47 -24.76 10.60
C MET A 19 7.00 -24.44 12.00
N ALA A 20 6.57 -23.32 12.58
CA ALA A 20 7.00 -22.89 13.90
C ALA A 20 6.18 -23.52 15.04
N GLN A 21 5.13 -24.28 14.75
CA GLN A 21 4.35 -24.96 15.80
C GLN A 21 5.22 -25.95 16.59
N PRO A 22 5.00 -26.07 17.92
CA PRO A 22 3.95 -25.43 18.72
C PRO A 22 4.34 -24.05 19.30
N ALA A 23 5.43 -23.43 18.85
CA ALA A 23 5.90 -22.16 19.41
C ALA A 23 4.88 -21.02 19.17
N ARG A 24 4.82 -20.10 20.13
CA ARG A 24 4.02 -18.86 19.98
C ARG A 24 4.70 -17.94 18.97
N ILE A 25 3.90 -17.35 18.09
CA ILE A 25 4.34 -16.39 17.08
C ILE A 25 3.71 -15.03 17.37
N VAL A 26 4.51 -13.96 17.26
CA VAL A 26 4.03 -12.59 17.27
C VAL A 26 4.57 -11.90 16.01
N SER A 27 3.68 -11.52 15.11
CA SER A 27 4.01 -10.82 13.87
C SER A 27 3.84 -9.33 14.08
N LEU A 28 4.95 -8.59 14.07
CA LEU A 28 4.95 -7.12 14.05
C LEU A 28 5.17 -6.67 12.61
N ILE A 29 4.16 -6.05 12.01
CA ILE A 29 4.11 -5.78 10.58
C ILE A 29 4.18 -4.27 10.33
N ILE A 30 5.08 -3.87 9.42
CA ILE A 30 5.10 -2.57 8.78
C ILE A 30 4.44 -2.75 7.42
N SER A 31 3.30 -2.09 7.21
CA SER A 31 2.53 -2.18 5.97
C SER A 31 2.90 -1.05 5.02
N ASP A 32 3.22 -1.42 3.79
CA ASP A 32 3.36 -0.55 2.62
C ASP A 32 2.30 -0.83 1.56
N VAL A 33 1.32 -1.71 1.86
CA VAL A 33 0.28 -2.12 0.92
C VAL A 33 -1.00 -1.32 1.15
N PRO A 34 -1.68 -0.86 0.08
CA PRO A 34 -3.00 -0.24 0.21
C PRO A 34 -3.99 -1.17 0.94
N GLY A 35 -4.74 -0.61 1.90
CA GLY A 35 -5.73 -1.35 2.68
C GLY A 35 -5.16 -2.23 3.80
N ASP A 36 -3.84 -2.20 4.04
CA ASP A 36 -3.16 -2.78 5.20
C ASP A 36 -3.46 -4.26 5.48
N ASN A 37 -3.81 -5.04 4.45
CA ASN A 37 -4.09 -6.47 4.61
C ASN A 37 -2.81 -7.25 4.98
N PRO A 38 -2.73 -7.85 6.19
CA PRO A 38 -1.52 -8.56 6.62
C PRO A 38 -1.14 -9.77 5.74
N THR A 39 -2.10 -10.35 5.01
CA THR A 39 -1.85 -11.48 4.10
C THR A 39 -1.10 -11.08 2.83
N ASP A 40 -1.07 -9.78 2.52
CA ASP A 40 -0.41 -9.24 1.33
C ASP A 40 1.01 -8.78 1.63
N VAL A 41 1.27 -8.29 2.86
CA VAL A 41 2.62 -7.92 3.30
C VAL A 41 3.53 -9.16 3.33
N ALA A 42 4.61 -9.12 2.56
CA ALA A 42 5.50 -10.25 2.31
C ALA A 42 4.78 -11.55 1.84
N SER A 43 3.55 -11.43 1.33
CA SER A 43 2.64 -12.55 1.05
C SER A 43 2.27 -13.41 2.27
N GLY A 44 2.18 -12.78 3.45
CA GLY A 44 1.61 -13.35 4.67
C GLY A 44 2.28 -14.66 5.11
N PRO A 45 3.59 -14.72 5.40
CA PRO A 45 4.24 -15.96 5.81
C PRO A 45 3.68 -16.54 7.11
N THR A 46 3.20 -15.69 8.01
CA THR A 46 2.64 -16.03 9.32
C THR A 46 1.13 -15.81 9.41
N VAL A 47 0.49 -15.45 8.30
CA VAL A 47 -0.95 -15.14 8.23
C VAL A 47 -1.61 -16.14 7.28
N ALA A 48 -2.70 -16.76 7.71
CA ALA A 48 -3.38 -17.79 6.94
C ALA A 48 -3.87 -17.27 5.57
N ASP A 49 -3.71 -18.09 4.53
CA ASP A 49 -4.25 -17.86 3.20
C ASP A 49 -5.45 -18.79 2.99
N ASN A 50 -6.63 -18.21 2.77
CA ASN A 50 -7.87 -18.96 2.55
C ASN A 50 -8.06 -19.39 1.09
N SER A 51 -7.11 -19.08 0.19
CA SER A 51 -7.18 -19.50 -1.22
C SER A 51 -6.77 -20.96 -1.42
N ALA A 52 -7.32 -21.59 -2.45
CA ALA A 52 -7.03 -22.97 -2.82
C ALA A 52 -5.98 -23.07 -3.94
N PRO A 53 -5.23 -24.17 -4.04
CA PRO A 53 -4.31 -24.42 -5.17
C PRO A 53 -4.99 -24.30 -6.55
N ARG A 54 -6.27 -24.67 -6.64
CA ARG A 54 -7.09 -24.50 -7.86
C ARG A 54 -7.32 -23.04 -8.25
N ASP A 55 -7.27 -22.10 -7.30
CA ASP A 55 -7.34 -20.67 -7.62
C ASP A 55 -6.06 -20.21 -8.33
N ALA A 56 -4.91 -20.76 -7.94
CA ALA A 56 -3.64 -20.46 -8.60
C ALA A 56 -3.60 -20.99 -10.03
N LEU A 57 -4.11 -22.21 -10.26
CA LEU A 57 -4.25 -22.77 -11.61
C LEU A 57 -5.15 -21.91 -12.49
N ARG A 58 -6.30 -21.46 -11.98
CA ARG A 58 -7.21 -20.56 -12.71
C ARG A 58 -6.52 -19.26 -13.13
N VAL A 59 -5.70 -18.67 -12.26
CA VAL A 59 -4.92 -17.48 -12.59
C VAL A 59 -3.90 -17.77 -13.70
N LEU A 60 -3.14 -18.86 -13.59
CA LEU A 60 -2.13 -19.23 -14.59
C LEU A 60 -2.75 -19.47 -15.97
N GLN A 61 -3.90 -20.17 -16.01
CA GLN A 61 -4.66 -20.41 -17.24
C GLN A 61 -5.21 -19.11 -17.85
N ARG A 62 -5.78 -18.23 -17.02
CA ARG A 62 -6.32 -16.93 -17.47
C ARG A 62 -5.30 -16.09 -18.22
N TYR A 63 -4.03 -16.16 -17.81
CA TYR A 63 -2.94 -15.41 -18.43
C TYR A 63 -2.13 -16.21 -19.46
N GLY A 64 -2.54 -17.46 -19.78
CA GLY A 64 -1.84 -18.30 -20.76
C GLY A 64 -0.41 -18.67 -20.37
N ILE A 65 -0.11 -18.72 -19.07
CA ILE A 65 1.25 -18.97 -18.57
C ILE A 65 1.52 -20.47 -18.60
N ALA A 66 2.47 -20.89 -19.44
CA ALA A 66 2.96 -22.27 -19.43
C ALA A 66 3.69 -22.58 -18.12
N ILE A 67 3.39 -23.73 -17.52
CA ILE A 67 3.99 -24.17 -16.25
C ILE A 67 4.69 -25.53 -16.38
N PRO A 68 5.84 -25.72 -15.72
CA PRO A 68 6.49 -27.03 -15.65
C PRO A 68 5.62 -28.10 -14.97
N LYS A 69 5.86 -29.37 -15.29
CA LYS A 69 5.13 -30.51 -14.72
C LYS A 69 5.12 -30.51 -13.17
N PRO A 70 6.23 -30.25 -12.45
CA PRO A 70 6.22 -30.23 -10.98
C PRO A 70 5.29 -29.16 -10.39
N VAL A 71 5.15 -28.01 -11.07
CA VAL A 71 4.24 -26.93 -10.65
C VAL A 71 2.79 -27.36 -10.84
N SER A 72 2.47 -27.98 -11.99
CA SER A 72 1.14 -28.51 -12.26
C SER A 72 0.76 -29.60 -11.27
N GLU A 73 1.65 -30.56 -11.01
CA GLU A 73 1.44 -31.63 -10.02
C GLU A 73 1.17 -31.05 -8.63
N ARG A 74 1.98 -30.07 -8.21
CA ARG A 74 1.79 -29.41 -6.91
C ARG A 74 0.45 -28.70 -6.78
N LEU A 75 0.02 -27.99 -7.82
CA LEU A 75 -1.23 -27.21 -7.76
C LEU A 75 -2.50 -28.07 -7.96
N ASN A 76 -2.36 -29.29 -8.45
CA ASN A 76 -3.46 -30.26 -8.55
C ASN A 76 -3.67 -31.06 -7.26
N GLN A 77 -2.72 -31.04 -6.33
CA GLN A 77 -2.90 -31.62 -5.00
C GLN A 77 -3.95 -30.82 -4.21
N PRO A 78 -4.75 -31.48 -3.35
CA PRO A 78 -5.62 -30.77 -2.43
C PRO A 78 -4.78 -29.83 -1.56
N ALA A 79 -5.39 -28.72 -1.14
CA ALA A 79 -4.75 -27.85 -0.15
C ALA A 79 -4.38 -28.71 1.06
N GLY A 80 -3.11 -28.69 1.48
CA GLY A 80 -2.75 -29.21 2.79
C GLY A 80 -3.54 -28.44 3.86
N PRO A 81 -3.74 -29.02 5.05
CA PRO A 81 -4.44 -28.34 6.13
C PRO A 81 -3.69 -27.04 6.47
N VAL A 82 -4.21 -25.90 5.99
CA VAL A 82 -4.02 -24.61 6.64
C VAL A 82 -5.15 -24.50 7.67
N GLU A 83 -5.34 -25.57 8.45
CA GLU A 83 -6.36 -25.67 9.48
C GLU A 83 -5.94 -24.73 10.61
N ASN A 84 -6.47 -23.51 10.61
CA ASN A 84 -6.49 -22.61 11.77
C ASN A 84 -5.13 -22.37 12.47
N ALA A 85 -4.01 -22.57 11.78
CA ALA A 85 -2.67 -22.51 12.33
C ALA A 85 -2.01 -21.15 12.12
N ALA A 86 -2.73 -20.09 12.44
CA ALA A 86 -2.11 -18.83 12.82
C ALA A 86 -2.65 -18.46 14.21
N THR A 87 -2.35 -19.30 15.21
CA THR A 87 -2.50 -18.98 16.65
C THR A 87 -1.50 -17.90 17.11
N GLY A 88 -0.94 -17.17 16.16
CA GLY A 88 0.00 -16.10 16.37
C GLY A 88 -0.71 -14.76 16.42
N GLU A 89 -0.21 -13.89 17.28
CA GLU A 89 -0.68 -12.53 17.36
C GLU A 89 -0.16 -11.72 16.16
N VAL A 90 -1.04 -11.02 15.45
CA VAL A 90 -0.66 -10.15 14.33
C VAL A 90 -0.95 -8.70 14.70
N ARG A 91 0.10 -7.87 14.68
CA ARG A 91 0.00 -6.44 14.97
C ARG A 91 0.60 -5.64 13.83
N LEU A 92 -0.21 -4.76 13.23
CA LEU A 92 0.30 -3.68 12.41
C LEU A 92 0.88 -2.61 13.35
N ILE A 93 2.17 -2.34 13.22
CA ILE A 93 2.88 -1.37 14.07
C ILE A 93 3.22 -0.07 13.33
N ALA A 94 3.14 -0.09 12.00
CA ALA A 94 3.25 1.08 11.16
C ALA A 94 2.43 0.86 9.88
N THR A 95 1.61 1.85 9.54
CA THR A 95 0.81 1.87 8.30
C THR A 95 0.80 3.29 7.72
N PRO A 96 0.43 3.47 6.44
CA PRO A 96 0.24 4.80 5.85
C PRO A 96 -0.74 5.67 6.64
N ALA A 97 -1.85 5.09 7.13
CA ALA A 97 -2.81 5.78 7.98
C ALA A 97 -2.20 6.26 9.31
N MET A 98 -1.35 5.44 9.96
CA MET A 98 -0.63 5.85 11.17
C MET A 98 0.33 7.01 10.90
N ALA A 99 1.02 6.99 9.77
CA ALA A 99 1.91 8.08 9.36
C ALA A 99 1.13 9.39 9.13
N LEU A 100 -0.05 9.32 8.50
CA LEU A 100 -0.92 10.49 8.31
C LEU A 100 -1.47 11.02 9.63
N ALA A 101 -1.86 10.14 10.56
CA ALA A 101 -2.31 10.54 11.89
C ALA A 101 -1.19 11.26 12.66
N ALA A 102 0.04 10.75 12.58
CA ALA A 102 1.21 11.39 13.18
C ALA A 102 1.50 12.77 12.55
N ALA A 103 1.42 12.89 11.22
CA ALA A 103 1.58 14.16 10.52
C ALA A 103 0.49 15.18 10.91
N ALA A 104 -0.76 14.73 11.04
CA ALA A 104 -1.86 15.57 11.49
C ALA A 104 -1.65 16.07 12.93
N LEU A 105 -1.16 15.21 13.82
CA LEU A 105 -0.85 15.59 15.20
C LEU A 105 0.27 16.63 15.27
N ALA A 106 1.34 16.44 14.51
CA ALA A 106 2.43 17.43 14.40
C ALA A 106 1.91 18.77 13.86
N ALA A 107 1.05 18.75 12.84
CA ALA A 107 0.45 19.96 12.29
C ALA A 107 -0.36 20.75 13.35
N ARG A 108 -1.13 20.06 14.21
CA ARG A 108 -1.86 20.70 15.32
C ARG A 108 -0.93 21.37 16.31
N GLN A 109 0.18 20.72 16.66
CA GLN A 109 1.17 21.27 17.59
C GLN A 109 1.82 22.56 17.07
N HIS A 110 1.83 22.76 15.75
CA HIS A 110 2.32 23.97 15.09
C HIS A 110 1.20 24.97 14.73
N GLY A 111 -0.02 24.81 15.24
CA GLY A 111 -1.13 25.75 15.04
C GLY A 111 -1.86 25.63 13.69
N PHE A 112 -1.63 24.55 12.95
CA PHE A 112 -2.39 24.25 11.75
C PHE A 112 -3.62 23.41 12.08
N THR A 113 -4.68 23.55 11.28
CA THR A 113 -5.80 22.61 11.31
C THR A 113 -5.56 21.49 10.28
N PRO A 114 -5.28 20.24 10.70
CA PRO A 114 -5.06 19.16 9.77
C PRO A 114 -6.36 18.65 9.17
N LEU A 115 -6.30 18.23 7.92
CA LEU A 115 -7.36 17.55 7.20
C LEU A 115 -6.77 16.35 6.47
N ILE A 116 -7.09 15.15 6.93
CA ILE A 116 -6.67 13.90 6.27
C ILE A 116 -7.62 13.65 5.10
N LEU A 117 -7.07 13.57 3.90
CA LEU A 117 -7.80 13.44 2.64
C LEU A 117 -7.92 11.99 2.17
N GLY A 118 -7.05 11.12 2.68
CA GLY A 118 -6.99 9.68 2.41
C GLY A 118 -5.55 9.19 2.39
N ASP A 119 -5.36 7.89 2.27
CA ASP A 119 -4.07 7.18 2.24
C ASP A 119 -3.87 6.30 1.00
N ALA A 120 -4.82 6.31 0.07
CA ALA A 120 -4.84 5.44 -1.10
C ALA A 120 -4.92 6.23 -2.42
N ILE A 121 -4.23 7.38 -2.53
CA ILE A 121 -4.15 8.07 -3.82
C ILE A 121 -3.28 7.26 -4.79
N GLU A 122 -3.79 7.04 -5.99
CA GLU A 122 -3.09 6.32 -7.05
C GLU A 122 -3.27 7.06 -8.38
N GLY A 123 -2.42 6.74 -9.35
CA GLY A 123 -2.47 7.33 -10.69
C GLY A 123 -1.17 8.02 -11.09
N GLU A 124 -1.18 8.66 -12.26
CA GLU A 124 -0.03 9.33 -12.83
C GLU A 124 0.26 10.64 -12.06
N SER A 125 1.50 10.79 -11.57
CA SER A 125 1.86 11.81 -10.57
C SER A 125 1.54 13.23 -11.04
N ARG A 126 1.79 13.52 -12.32
CA ARG A 126 1.48 14.84 -12.90
C ARG A 126 -0.01 15.13 -12.99
N GLU A 127 -0.84 14.11 -13.21
CA GLU A 127 -2.30 14.28 -13.35
C GLU A 127 -2.94 14.49 -11.99
N VAL A 128 -2.54 13.66 -11.03
CA VAL A 128 -3.02 13.76 -9.65
C VAL A 128 -2.67 15.13 -9.07
N ALA A 129 -1.45 15.62 -9.31
CA ALA A 129 -0.98 16.93 -8.85
C ALA A 129 -1.80 18.12 -9.37
N VAL A 130 -2.30 18.06 -10.60
CA VAL A 130 -3.15 19.11 -11.20
C VAL A 130 -4.53 19.18 -10.55
N SER A 131 -5.06 18.05 -10.10
CA SER A 131 -6.36 18.02 -9.40
C SER A 131 -6.28 18.64 -7.99
N TRP A 132 -5.07 18.68 -7.42
CA TRP A 132 -4.84 18.99 -6.01
C TRP A 132 -5.36 20.38 -5.55
N PRO A 133 -5.15 21.48 -6.30
CA PRO A 133 -5.67 22.79 -5.92
C PRO A 133 -7.21 22.81 -5.85
N VAL A 134 -7.89 22.05 -6.72
CA VAL A 134 -9.36 21.95 -6.76
C VAL A 134 -9.88 21.21 -5.53
N TRP A 135 -9.25 20.08 -5.17
CA TRP A 135 -9.61 19.34 -3.96
C TRP A 135 -9.43 20.17 -2.70
N ARG A 136 -8.34 20.95 -2.64
CA ARG A 136 -8.08 21.88 -1.54
C ARG A 136 -9.12 22.99 -1.48
N ASP A 137 -9.43 23.64 -2.60
CA ASP A 137 -10.36 24.77 -2.64
C ASP A 137 -11.80 24.35 -2.27
N ARG A 138 -12.27 23.23 -2.81
CA ARG A 138 -13.55 22.63 -2.44
C ARG A 138 -13.63 22.27 -0.95
N ARG A 139 -12.55 21.74 -0.38
CA ARG A 139 -12.54 21.41 1.04
C ARG A 139 -12.37 22.62 1.93
N SER A 140 -11.59 23.63 1.52
CA SER A 140 -11.47 24.89 2.25
C SER A 140 -12.80 25.64 2.32
N SER A 141 -13.59 25.62 1.25
CA SER A 141 -14.92 26.25 1.19
C SER A 141 -15.99 25.48 1.99
N MET A 142 -15.88 24.15 2.10
CA MET A 142 -16.70 23.34 3.03
C MET A 142 -16.34 23.56 4.50
N VAL A 143 -15.17 24.15 4.73
CA VAL A 143 -14.53 24.33 6.03
C VAL A 143 -14.69 25.78 6.49
N THR A 144 -15.94 26.24 6.57
CA THR A 144 -16.28 27.55 7.17
C THR A 144 -16.07 27.60 8.70
N ARG A 145 -15.54 26.53 9.31
CA ARG A 145 -15.47 26.33 10.77
C ARG A 145 -14.08 26.13 11.37
N PHE A 146 -13.00 26.11 10.58
CA PHE A 146 -11.66 25.93 11.17
C PHE A 146 -11.00 27.26 11.50
N GLN A 147 -10.53 27.38 12.74
CA GLN A 147 -9.67 28.48 13.18
C GLN A 147 -8.22 28.11 12.81
N GLY A 148 -7.57 28.90 11.96
CA GLY A 148 -6.15 28.74 11.59
C GLY A 148 -5.88 28.23 10.16
N LEU A 149 -4.60 28.14 9.80
CA LEU A 149 -4.17 27.69 8.47
C LEU A 149 -4.45 26.19 8.28
N LEU A 150 -5.05 25.82 7.14
CA LEU A 150 -5.37 24.43 6.79
C LEU A 150 -4.10 23.66 6.38
N CYS A 151 -3.91 22.46 6.94
CA CYS A 151 -2.88 21.51 6.53
C CYS A 151 -3.54 20.25 5.96
N CYS A 152 -3.50 20.07 4.64
CA CYS A 152 -4.03 18.87 4.00
C CYS A 152 -3.00 17.74 4.03
N CYS A 153 -3.34 16.60 4.60
CA CYS A 153 -2.51 15.40 4.66
C CYS A 153 -3.05 14.32 3.72
N GLN A 154 -2.20 13.74 2.89
CA GLN A 154 -2.58 12.69 1.94
C GLN A 154 -1.47 11.69 1.79
N GLY A 155 -1.86 10.42 1.76
CA GLY A 155 -0.99 9.29 1.46
C GLY A 155 -1.46 8.55 0.21
N GLY A 156 -0.56 7.70 -0.28
CA GLY A 156 -0.77 6.79 -1.40
C GLY A 156 0.49 6.67 -2.24
N GLU A 157 0.30 6.16 -3.46
CA GLU A 157 1.36 5.64 -4.31
C GLU A 157 1.08 6.01 -5.77
N THR A 158 1.65 7.13 -6.21
CA THR A 158 1.53 7.58 -7.61
C THR A 158 2.66 7.03 -8.47
N THR A 159 2.38 6.84 -9.75
CA THR A 159 3.36 6.33 -10.71
C THR A 159 3.92 7.46 -11.57
N VAL A 160 5.05 7.19 -12.22
CA VAL A 160 5.61 8.04 -13.29
C VAL A 160 5.81 7.18 -14.52
N THR A 161 5.16 7.54 -15.62
CA THR A 161 5.41 6.92 -16.91
C THR A 161 6.70 7.50 -17.51
N VAL A 162 7.77 6.69 -17.52
CA VAL A 162 9.07 7.07 -18.08
C VAL A 162 9.16 6.62 -19.54
N ASN A 163 9.41 7.57 -20.45
CA ASN A 163 9.57 7.27 -21.87
C ASN A 163 11.00 6.80 -22.21
N ASN A 164 11.10 5.88 -23.18
CA ASN A 164 12.33 5.14 -23.52
C ASN A 164 13.46 5.94 -24.21
N THR A 165 13.30 7.24 -24.42
CA THR A 165 14.24 8.00 -25.26
C THR A 165 15.39 8.62 -24.47
N GLN A 166 15.15 9.10 -23.24
CA GLN A 166 16.19 9.54 -22.29
C GLN A 166 15.55 9.81 -20.91
N PRO A 167 15.77 8.97 -19.89
CA PRO A 167 15.23 9.22 -18.56
C PRO A 167 15.97 10.39 -17.89
N GLY A 168 15.21 11.38 -17.41
CA GLY A 168 15.72 12.44 -16.54
C GLY A 168 15.96 11.95 -15.10
N LYS A 169 16.33 12.87 -14.21
CA LYS A 169 16.43 12.59 -12.76
C LYS A 169 15.19 13.11 -12.04
N GLY A 170 14.52 12.23 -11.29
CA GLY A 170 13.33 12.58 -10.53
C GLY A 170 12.62 11.32 -10.03
N GLY A 171 11.38 11.50 -9.61
CA GLY A 171 10.50 10.42 -9.17
C GLY A 171 9.09 10.96 -8.91
N ARG A 172 8.16 10.06 -8.58
CA ARG A 172 6.73 10.35 -8.37
C ARG A 172 6.46 11.59 -7.51
N ASN A 173 7.13 11.71 -6.37
CA ASN A 173 6.95 12.84 -5.46
C ASN A 173 7.54 14.13 -6.03
N THR A 174 8.72 14.06 -6.66
CA THR A 174 9.34 15.24 -7.28
C THR A 174 8.48 15.77 -8.43
N GLU A 175 7.93 14.88 -9.26
CA GLU A 175 7.01 15.25 -10.33
C GLU A 175 5.72 15.84 -9.77
N PHE A 176 5.15 15.21 -8.73
CA PHE A 176 3.97 15.72 -8.05
C PHE A 176 4.21 17.15 -7.52
N PHE A 177 5.30 17.39 -6.79
CA PHE A 177 5.59 18.72 -6.23
C PHE A 177 5.89 19.77 -7.28
N THR A 178 6.63 19.40 -8.33
CA THR A 178 6.91 20.31 -9.44
C THR A 178 5.60 20.75 -10.07
N GLN A 179 4.70 19.80 -10.34
CA GLN A 179 3.44 20.09 -11.00
C GLN A 179 2.45 20.82 -10.10
N SER A 180 2.35 20.44 -8.82
CA SER A 180 1.53 21.17 -7.84
C SER A 180 2.03 22.60 -7.64
N GLY A 181 3.36 22.83 -7.66
CA GLY A 181 3.96 24.17 -7.57
C GLY A 181 3.58 25.07 -8.74
N LEU A 182 3.56 24.54 -9.96
CA LEU A 182 3.11 25.27 -11.16
C LEU A 182 1.63 25.65 -11.09
N CYS A 183 0.81 24.83 -10.44
CA CYS A 183 -0.63 25.08 -10.28
C CYS A 183 -1.00 25.77 -8.95
N ALA A 184 -0.01 26.13 -8.12
CA ALA A 184 -0.24 26.64 -6.78
C ALA A 184 -0.67 28.12 -6.83
N PRO A 185 -1.80 28.50 -6.22
CA PRO A 185 -2.05 29.91 -5.95
C PRO A 185 -1.07 30.41 -4.87
N GLY A 186 -0.79 31.72 -4.88
CA GLY A 186 0.14 32.36 -3.95
C GLY A 186 -0.15 32.04 -2.49
N GLY A 187 0.90 31.86 -1.68
CA GLY A 187 0.80 31.52 -0.25
C GLY A 187 0.65 30.02 0.05
N THR A 188 0.58 29.16 -0.96
CA THR A 188 0.50 27.71 -0.78
C THR A 188 1.88 27.08 -0.70
N ARG A 189 2.09 26.16 0.25
CA ARG A 189 3.31 25.36 0.35
C ARG A 189 2.95 23.88 0.26
N TYR A 190 3.70 23.14 -0.55
CA TYR A 190 3.63 21.69 -0.62
C TYR A 190 4.90 21.09 -0.03
N LEU A 191 4.72 20.05 0.78
CA LEU A 191 5.78 19.29 1.40
C LEU A 191 5.47 17.82 1.18
N GLY A 192 6.50 17.00 0.97
CA GLY A 192 6.31 15.57 1.05
C GLY A 192 7.59 14.81 1.25
N HIS A 193 7.38 13.55 1.58
CA HIS A 193 8.41 12.61 1.93
C HIS A 193 8.27 11.41 0.98
N GLY A 194 9.34 11.13 0.24
CA GLY A 194 9.44 9.94 -0.59
C GLY A 194 10.40 8.94 0.05
N GLY A 195 9.94 7.70 0.19
CA GLY A 195 10.87 6.57 0.35
C GLY A 195 11.80 6.54 -0.86
N ARG A 196 13.09 6.35 -0.61
CA ARG A 196 14.09 6.18 -1.66
C ARG A 196 13.83 4.90 -2.45
#